data_AF-A0A7W0S6S2-F1
#
_entry.id   AF-A0A7W0S6S2-F1
#
_cell.length_a   1.000
_cell.length_b   1.000
_cell.length_c   1.000
_cell.angle_alpha   90.00
_cell.angle_beta   90.00
_cell.angle_gamma   90.00
#
_symmetry.space_group_name_H-M   'P 1'
#
loop_
_entity.id
_entity.type
_entity.pdbx_description
1 polymer ?
#
loop_
_entity_poly.entity_id
_entity_poly.type
_entity_poly.pdbx_seq_one_letter_code
_entity_poly.pdbx_strand_id
1 'polypeptide(L)'
;MKIIPSATIALVVGAIGLGALSADGAQAKPAQEYIVRADLRLCPSPLCGGYWIALANKARTKCPDRKYRPRCYVASAWPASRTIHDGALVQGGIAAGDEPGFEHLGMLIATDVRNPVGTVASGSFHRLRDIGVRCAGEPCFSIRASRPNTTSSMLVSGVDLKRAELAEEQEMRATLALVGDGLFAAGRTVSGAEGGRVFHASRIYLRGRQPPG
;
A
#
# COMPACT_ATOMS: atom_id res chain seq x y z
N MET A 1 -74.77 18.14 -45.25
CA MET A 1 -74.83 16.80 -44.62
C MET A 1 -73.87 15.84 -45.31
N LYS A 2 -72.71 15.57 -44.70
CA LYS A 2 -71.98 14.27 -44.72
C LYS A 2 -70.70 14.41 -43.88
N ILE A 3 -70.77 14.13 -42.58
CA ILE A 3 -70.19 12.99 -41.81
C ILE A 3 -68.67 12.76 -42.00
N ILE A 4 -67.98 12.71 -40.85
CA ILE A 4 -66.53 12.69 -40.51
C ILE A 4 -65.90 11.28 -40.76
N PRO A 5 -64.56 11.15 -40.88
CA PRO A 5 -63.80 10.47 -39.80
C PRO A 5 -62.48 11.18 -39.46
N SER A 6 -62.24 11.55 -38.19
CA SER A 6 -61.48 10.77 -37.20
C SER A 6 -60.09 10.36 -37.68
N ALA A 7 -59.10 11.24 -37.46
CA ALA A 7 -57.69 10.89 -37.47
C ALA A 7 -57.15 11.06 -36.04
N THR A 8 -57.13 9.95 -35.31
CA THR A 8 -56.52 9.84 -33.99
C THR A 8 -55.01 9.92 -34.14
N ILE A 9 -54.40 11.04 -33.77
CA ILE A 9 -52.94 11.19 -33.70
C ILE A 9 -52.47 10.45 -32.44
N ALA A 10 -51.92 9.25 -32.62
CA ALA A 10 -51.24 8.54 -31.55
C ALA A 10 -49.88 9.20 -31.31
N LEU A 11 -49.77 9.96 -30.21
CA LEU A 11 -48.51 10.52 -29.75
C LEU A 11 -47.69 9.38 -29.12
N VAL A 12 -46.77 8.79 -29.89
CA VAL A 12 -45.79 7.85 -29.36
C VAL A 12 -44.79 8.64 -28.53
N VAL A 13 -45.00 8.69 -27.21
CA VAL A 13 -43.99 9.13 -26.25
C VAL A 13 -42.89 8.07 -26.25
N GLY A 14 -41.91 8.24 -27.14
CA GLY A 14 -40.66 7.50 -27.09
C GLY A 14 -39.94 7.87 -25.79
N ALA A 15 -40.06 7.03 -24.77
CA ALA A 15 -39.19 7.08 -23.62
C ALA A 15 -37.76 6.76 -24.12
N ILE A 16 -36.99 7.82 -24.38
CA ILE A 16 -35.54 7.72 -24.53
C ILE A 16 -35.04 7.30 -23.15
N GLY A 17 -34.94 5.99 -22.94
CA GLY A 17 -34.23 5.45 -21.80
C GLY A 17 -32.80 5.96 -21.88
N LEU A 18 -32.42 6.84 -20.96
CA LEU A 18 -31.02 7.07 -20.63
C LEU A 18 -30.48 5.73 -20.14
N GLY A 19 -29.93 4.94 -21.06
CA GLY A 19 -29.07 3.84 -20.72
C GLY A 19 -27.89 4.42 -19.96
N ALA A 20 -27.89 4.25 -18.63
CA ALA A 20 -26.71 4.46 -17.85
C ALA A 20 -25.62 3.53 -18.39
N LEU A 21 -24.67 4.10 -19.13
CA LEU A 21 -23.38 3.48 -19.38
C LEU A 21 -22.78 3.21 -18.00
N SER A 22 -22.95 1.98 -17.51
CA SER A 22 -22.19 1.50 -16.38
C SER A 22 -20.76 1.40 -16.87
N ALA A 23 -19.99 2.45 -16.63
CA ALA A 23 -18.55 2.29 -16.56
C ALA A 23 -18.33 1.29 -15.44
N ASP A 24 -17.98 0.05 -15.81
CA ASP A 24 -17.23 -0.85 -14.94
C ASP A 24 -15.89 -0.15 -14.65
N GLY A 25 -15.95 0.85 -13.77
CA GLY A 25 -14.79 1.37 -13.10
C GLY A 25 -14.26 0.18 -12.33
N ALA A 26 -13.20 -0.44 -12.87
CA ALA A 26 -12.42 -1.43 -12.18
C ALA A 26 -12.21 -0.90 -10.76
N GLN A 27 -12.95 -1.46 -9.80
CA GLN A 27 -12.85 -1.04 -8.41
C GLN A 27 -11.41 -1.26 -8.04
N ALA A 28 -10.69 -0.15 -7.82
CA ALA A 28 -9.29 -0.19 -7.47
C ALA A 28 -9.21 -1.05 -6.21
N LYS A 29 -8.72 -2.28 -6.37
CA LYS A 29 -8.51 -3.20 -5.27
C LYS A 29 -7.72 -2.42 -4.21
N PRO A 30 -8.11 -2.46 -2.92
CA PRO A 30 -7.40 -1.70 -1.90
C PRO A 30 -5.92 -2.06 -2.00
N ALA A 31 -5.11 -1.04 -2.27
CA ALA A 31 -3.71 -1.25 -2.59
C ALA A 31 -3.03 -1.94 -1.41
N GLN A 32 -2.37 -3.06 -1.71
CA GLN A 32 -1.81 -3.94 -0.70
C GLN A 32 -0.36 -3.53 -0.43
N GLU A 33 0.12 -3.75 0.79
CA GLU A 33 1.52 -3.48 1.13
C GLU A 33 2.35 -4.74 0.93
N TYR A 34 3.39 -4.66 0.11
CA TYR A 34 4.33 -5.74 -0.18
C TYR A 34 5.71 -5.41 0.35
N ILE A 35 6.37 -6.40 0.94
CA ILE A 35 7.81 -6.37 1.20
C ILE A 35 8.50 -6.91 -0.04
N VAL A 36 9.44 -6.14 -0.56
CA VAL A 36 10.15 -6.45 -1.80
C VAL A 36 11.59 -6.85 -1.50
N ARG A 37 12.08 -7.86 -2.20
CA ARG A 37 13.49 -8.27 -2.20
C ARG A 37 13.96 -8.40 -3.65
N ALA A 38 15.13 -7.88 -3.99
CA ALA A 38 15.68 -8.03 -5.33
C ALA A 38 15.99 -9.52 -5.63
N ASP A 39 15.79 -9.94 -6.88
CA ASP A 39 16.18 -11.28 -7.32
C ASP A 39 17.60 -11.29 -7.89
N LEU A 40 18.56 -11.70 -7.05
CA LEU A 40 19.99 -11.70 -7.37
C LEU A 40 20.46 -12.95 -8.14
N ARG A 41 19.54 -13.78 -8.65
CA ARG A 41 19.87 -14.96 -9.45
C ARG A 41 20.44 -14.52 -10.81
N LEU A 42 21.46 -15.24 -11.28
CA LEU A 42 22.12 -14.99 -12.56
C LEU A 42 21.60 -15.99 -13.61
N CYS A 43 20.61 -15.56 -14.39
CA CYS A 43 19.96 -16.35 -15.43
C CYS A 43 19.43 -15.40 -16.53
N PRO A 44 18.90 -15.90 -17.66
CA PRO A 44 18.30 -15.06 -18.67
C PRO A 44 17.07 -14.30 -18.14
N SER A 45 17.08 -12.97 -18.27
CA SER A 45 15.88 -12.15 -18.08
C SER A 45 14.78 -12.61 -19.05
N PRO A 46 13.48 -12.63 -18.67
CA PRO A 46 12.88 -12.14 -17.41
C PRO A 46 12.73 -13.20 -16.31
N LEU A 47 13.38 -14.37 -16.40
CA LEU A 47 13.24 -15.45 -15.41
C LEU A 47 13.92 -15.15 -14.06
N CYS A 48 14.82 -14.17 -14.05
CA CYS A 48 15.44 -13.58 -12.87
C CYS A 48 15.80 -12.11 -13.11
N GLY A 49 16.35 -11.46 -12.08
CA GLY A 49 16.67 -10.02 -12.09
C GLY A 49 15.49 -9.12 -11.69
N GLY A 50 14.29 -9.68 -11.58
CA GLY A 50 13.11 -9.00 -11.04
C GLY A 50 13.08 -8.95 -9.51
N TYR A 51 11.92 -9.26 -8.94
CA TYR A 51 11.69 -9.14 -7.49
C TYR A 51 10.97 -10.34 -6.90
N TRP A 52 11.32 -10.63 -5.65
CA TRP A 52 10.55 -11.50 -4.77
C TRP A 52 9.70 -10.66 -3.82
N ILE A 53 8.38 -10.78 -3.93
CA ILE A 53 7.43 -9.99 -3.15
C ILE A 53 6.64 -10.84 -2.16
N ALA A 54 6.34 -10.29 -1.00
CA ALA A 54 5.48 -10.88 0.01
C ALA A 54 4.49 -9.86 0.56
N LEU A 55 3.23 -10.24 0.78
CA LEU A 55 2.26 -9.41 1.50
C LEU A 55 2.76 -9.18 2.94
N ALA A 56 2.92 -7.91 3.32
CA ALA A 56 3.26 -7.53 4.68
C ALA A 56 2.21 -8.09 5.66
N ASN A 57 2.67 -8.61 6.80
CA ASN A 57 1.83 -9.21 7.86
C ASN A 57 0.96 -10.42 7.41
N LYS A 58 1.29 -11.10 6.31
CA LYS A 58 0.62 -12.33 5.89
C LYS A 58 1.63 -13.45 5.67
N ALA A 59 1.21 -14.67 5.99
CA ALA A 59 2.03 -15.87 5.77
C ALA A 59 2.13 -16.26 4.29
N ARG A 60 1.15 -15.87 3.46
CA ARG A 60 1.09 -16.24 2.04
C ARG A 60 0.60 -15.07 1.19
N THR A 61 1.09 -15.05 -0.04
CA THR A 61 0.80 -14.11 -1.11
C THR A 61 0.22 -14.88 -2.29
N LYS A 62 -0.85 -14.37 -2.91
CA LYS A 62 -1.39 -14.94 -4.14
C LYS A 62 -0.50 -14.51 -5.30
N CYS A 63 0.17 -15.47 -5.92
CA CYS A 63 1.12 -15.24 -7.00
C CYS A 63 0.42 -15.13 -8.37
N PRO A 64 1.13 -14.68 -9.42
CA PRO A 64 0.61 -14.60 -10.79
C PRO A 64 0.02 -15.91 -11.30
N ASP A 65 0.64 -17.04 -10.95
CA ASP A 65 0.16 -18.41 -11.22
C ASP A 65 -1.08 -18.82 -10.40
N ARG A 66 -1.71 -17.86 -9.70
CA ARG A 66 -2.85 -18.00 -8.78
C ARG A 66 -2.60 -18.88 -7.56
N LYS A 67 -1.39 -19.42 -7.38
CA LYS A 67 -1.03 -20.21 -6.19
C LYS A 67 -0.67 -19.29 -5.05
N TYR A 68 -0.93 -19.74 -3.83
CA TYR A 68 -0.51 -19.02 -2.63
C TYR A 68 0.88 -19.49 -2.20
N ARG A 69 1.84 -18.57 -2.05
CA ARG A 69 3.21 -18.89 -1.62
C ARG A 69 3.71 -17.86 -0.60
N PRO A 70 4.71 -18.17 0.24
CA PRO A 70 5.30 -17.17 1.13
C PRO A 70 5.85 -15.94 0.38
N ARG A 71 6.40 -16.16 -0.82
CA ARG A 71 6.90 -15.13 -1.74
C ARG A 71 6.52 -15.47 -3.18
N CYS A 72 6.27 -14.44 -3.98
CA CYS A 72 6.00 -14.55 -5.41
C CYS A 72 7.12 -13.87 -6.19
N TYR A 73 7.52 -14.47 -7.30
CA TYR A 73 8.40 -13.81 -8.25
C TYR A 73 7.57 -12.90 -9.17
N VAL A 74 8.07 -11.70 -9.41
CA VAL A 74 7.60 -10.78 -10.44
C VAL A 74 8.82 -10.37 -11.29
N ALA A 75 8.67 -10.39 -12.60
CA ALA A 75 9.76 -10.12 -13.53
C ALA A 75 10.17 -8.64 -13.54
N SER A 76 9.19 -7.75 -13.32
CA SER A 76 9.36 -6.32 -13.45
C SER A 76 8.47 -5.55 -12.46
N ALA A 77 8.68 -4.24 -12.37
CA ALA A 77 7.85 -3.32 -11.61
C ALA A 77 7.51 -2.08 -12.44
N TRP A 78 6.29 -1.58 -12.28
CA TRP A 78 5.80 -0.38 -12.96
C TRP A 78 5.30 0.67 -11.97
N PRO A 79 5.62 1.97 -12.14
CA PRO A 79 6.51 2.49 -13.17
C PRO A 79 7.99 2.19 -12.85
N ALA A 80 8.77 1.91 -13.89
CA ALA A 80 10.21 1.59 -13.75
C ALA A 80 11.05 2.76 -13.21
N SER A 81 10.51 3.99 -13.23
CA SER A 81 11.17 5.19 -12.71
C SER A 81 11.32 5.21 -11.18
N ARG A 82 10.62 4.34 -10.45
CA ARG A 82 10.71 4.28 -8.99
C ARG A 82 11.85 3.34 -8.58
N THR A 83 12.83 3.86 -7.86
CA THR A 83 13.88 3.04 -7.25
C THR A 83 13.33 2.21 -6.09
N ILE A 84 13.28 0.89 -6.28
CA ILE A 84 12.86 -0.09 -5.28
C ILE A 84 14.11 -0.76 -4.71
N HIS A 85 14.50 -0.38 -3.48
CA HIS A 85 15.64 -0.99 -2.81
C HIS A 85 15.26 -2.36 -2.22
N ASP A 86 16.27 -3.19 -1.97
CA ASP A 86 16.07 -4.43 -1.23
C ASP A 86 15.46 -4.16 0.15
N GLY A 87 14.38 -4.87 0.48
CA GLY A 87 13.62 -4.65 1.72
C GLY A 87 12.60 -3.51 1.65
N ALA A 88 12.36 -2.89 0.49
CA ALA A 88 11.37 -1.83 0.35
C ALA A 88 9.94 -2.31 0.70
N LEU A 89 9.14 -1.38 1.22
CA LEU A 89 7.71 -1.55 1.40
C LEU A 89 6.99 -0.83 0.25
N VAL A 90 6.27 -1.59 -0.57
CA VAL A 90 5.61 -1.11 -1.78
C VAL A 90 4.11 -1.27 -1.66
N GLN A 91 3.40 -0.17 -1.82
CA GLN A 91 1.94 -0.17 -1.94
C GLN A 91 1.57 -0.40 -3.40
N GLY A 92 0.72 -1.40 -3.66
CA GLY A 92 0.41 -1.74 -5.05
C GLY A 92 -0.39 -3.01 -5.26
N GLY A 93 -0.17 -3.62 -6.42
CA GLY A 93 -0.81 -4.86 -6.86
C GLY A 93 0.08 -5.69 -7.77
N ILE A 94 -0.36 -6.91 -8.07
CA ILE A 94 0.31 -7.81 -9.01
C ILE A 94 -0.57 -7.88 -10.25
N ALA A 95 0.01 -7.53 -11.40
CA ALA A 95 -0.59 -7.71 -12.71
C ALA A 95 0.04 -8.91 -13.43
N ALA A 96 -0.61 -9.37 -14.50
CA ALA A 96 0.05 -10.23 -15.47
C ALA A 96 1.21 -9.46 -16.13
N GLY A 97 2.25 -10.18 -16.54
CA GLY A 97 3.34 -9.60 -17.30
C GLY A 97 2.87 -9.20 -18.70
N ASP A 98 3.62 -8.30 -19.31
CA ASP A 98 3.40 -7.74 -20.64
C ASP A 98 4.41 -8.26 -21.68
N GLU A 99 5.38 -9.09 -21.25
CA GLU A 99 6.41 -9.66 -22.12
C GLU A 99 5.89 -10.88 -22.90
N PRO A 100 5.97 -10.88 -24.25
CA PRO A 100 5.56 -12.01 -25.08
C PRO A 100 6.28 -13.31 -24.72
N GLY A 101 5.52 -14.39 -24.52
CA GLY A 101 6.04 -15.69 -24.08
C GLY A 101 6.32 -15.79 -22.57
N PHE A 102 6.15 -14.69 -21.81
CA PHE A 102 6.36 -14.61 -20.36
C PHE A 102 5.17 -13.97 -19.63
N GLU A 103 3.97 -14.00 -20.21
CA GLU A 103 2.75 -13.39 -19.67
C GLU A 103 2.34 -14.00 -18.31
N HIS A 104 2.81 -15.22 -18.06
CA HIS A 104 2.63 -15.94 -16.79
C HIS A 104 3.52 -15.40 -15.65
N LEU A 105 4.59 -14.66 -15.98
CA LEU A 105 5.38 -13.94 -15.01
C LEU A 105 4.61 -12.68 -14.60
N GLY A 106 4.63 -12.33 -13.32
CA GLY A 106 3.91 -11.17 -12.83
C GLY A 106 4.69 -9.87 -12.99
N MET A 107 3.96 -8.76 -12.97
CA MET A 107 4.50 -7.42 -12.80
C MET A 107 4.00 -6.81 -11.49
N LEU A 108 4.87 -6.16 -10.74
CA LEU A 108 4.48 -5.36 -9.58
C LEU A 108 4.03 -3.97 -10.03
N ILE A 109 2.75 -3.65 -9.88
CA ILE A 109 2.23 -2.30 -10.09
C ILE A 109 2.41 -1.52 -8.78
N ALA A 110 3.44 -0.66 -8.74
CA ALA A 110 3.84 0.13 -7.59
C ALA A 110 3.21 1.54 -7.62
N THR A 111 2.22 1.74 -6.75
CA THR A 111 1.57 3.05 -6.57
C THR A 111 2.39 3.95 -5.65
N ASP A 112 3.02 3.38 -4.61
CA ASP A 112 3.90 4.08 -3.69
C ASP A 112 5.07 3.16 -3.27
N VAL A 113 6.27 3.73 -3.14
CA VAL A 113 7.49 2.99 -2.80
C VAL A 113 8.16 3.68 -1.62
N ARG A 114 8.38 2.91 -0.55
CA ARG A 114 9.01 3.37 0.68
C ARG A 114 10.22 2.49 0.95
N ASN A 115 11.40 3.08 0.83
CA ASN A 115 12.66 2.39 0.98
C ASN A 115 13.03 2.25 2.46
N PRO A 116 13.68 1.15 2.84
CA PRO A 116 14.02 0.90 4.24
C PRO A 116 15.10 1.86 4.71
N VAL A 117 14.93 2.37 5.92
CA VAL A 117 15.91 3.22 6.60
C VAL A 117 16.14 2.69 8.00
N GLY A 118 17.41 2.63 8.40
CA GLY A 118 17.85 2.10 9.68
C GLY A 118 18.25 0.61 9.64
N THR A 119 18.33 0.03 10.82
CA THR A 119 18.80 -1.35 11.06
C THR A 119 17.78 -2.40 10.62
N VAL A 120 17.98 -3.68 10.95
CA VAL A 120 17.15 -4.80 10.48
C VAL A 120 15.71 -4.71 10.99
N ALA A 121 14.74 -4.90 10.08
CA ALA A 121 13.33 -4.99 10.48
C ALA A 121 13.05 -6.20 11.37
N SER A 122 12.34 -5.96 12.47
CA SER A 122 11.81 -6.98 13.37
C SER A 122 10.35 -6.70 13.73
N GLY A 123 9.60 -7.75 14.07
CA GLY A 123 8.18 -7.63 14.42
C GLY A 123 7.27 -7.44 13.21
N SER A 124 6.09 -6.87 13.46
CA SER A 124 5.08 -6.63 12.41
C SER A 124 5.23 -5.24 11.79
N PHE A 125 4.77 -5.12 10.56
CA PHE A 125 4.72 -3.85 9.83
C PHE A 125 3.49 -3.07 10.28
N HIS A 126 3.68 -1.79 10.54
CA HIS A 126 2.63 -0.88 10.97
C HIS A 126 2.72 0.43 10.17
N ARG A 127 1.56 1.02 9.93
CA ARG A 127 1.41 2.44 9.60
C ARG A 127 1.03 3.18 10.88
N LEU A 128 1.87 4.12 11.28
CA LEU A 128 1.72 4.96 12.46
C LEU A 128 1.24 6.34 12.00
N ARG A 129 0.12 6.84 12.52
CA ARG A 129 -0.43 8.14 12.13
C ARG A 129 -0.98 8.89 13.33
N ASP A 130 -0.62 10.16 13.48
CA ASP A 130 -1.26 11.07 14.44
C ASP A 130 -2.74 11.23 14.05
N ILE A 131 -3.63 11.04 15.02
CA ILE A 131 -5.09 11.16 14.85
C ILE A 131 -5.63 12.53 15.28
N GLY A 132 -4.74 13.48 15.60
CA GLY A 132 -5.09 14.86 15.97
C GLY A 132 -5.53 15.04 17.42
N VAL A 133 -5.49 13.98 18.24
CA VAL A 133 -5.84 14.05 19.66
C VAL A 133 -4.75 14.81 20.42
N ARG A 134 -5.18 15.73 21.29
CA ARG A 134 -4.31 16.51 22.17
C ARG A 134 -4.83 16.36 23.60
N CYS A 135 -3.96 15.95 24.52
CA CYS A 135 -4.32 15.65 25.90
C CYS A 135 -3.72 16.69 26.83
N ALA A 136 -4.35 16.94 27.98
CA ALA A 136 -3.81 17.83 29.02
C ALA A 136 -2.69 17.18 29.84
N GLY A 137 -2.57 15.86 29.80
CA GLY A 137 -1.55 15.08 30.50
C GLY A 137 -1.22 13.78 29.77
N GLU A 138 -0.20 13.08 30.25
CA GLU A 138 0.25 11.79 29.73
C GLU A 138 -0.45 10.63 30.47
N PRO A 139 -0.57 9.44 29.84
CA PRO A 139 -0.23 9.10 28.46
C PRO A 139 -1.27 9.58 27.45
N CYS A 140 -0.81 10.28 26.39
CA CYS A 140 -1.71 10.74 25.33
C CYS A 140 -1.75 9.78 24.13
N PHE A 141 -2.84 9.01 24.00
CA PHE A 141 -3.05 8.04 22.92
C PHE A 141 -3.42 8.68 21.58
N SER A 142 -2.51 9.51 21.06
CA SER A 142 -2.71 10.33 19.86
C SER A 142 -2.27 9.68 18.56
N ILE A 143 -1.70 8.47 18.59
CA ILE A 143 -1.16 7.80 17.41
C ILE A 143 -1.89 6.49 17.16
N ARG A 144 -2.42 6.31 15.95
CA ARG A 144 -2.97 5.03 15.49
C ARG A 144 -1.88 4.20 14.82
N ALA A 145 -1.63 3.02 15.35
CA ALA A 145 -0.80 1.98 14.76
C ALA A 145 -1.70 0.94 14.07
N SER A 146 -1.76 0.97 12.74
CA SER A 146 -2.52 0.02 11.94
C SER A 146 -1.60 -0.99 11.26
N ARG A 147 -1.94 -2.28 11.27
CA ARG A 147 -1.19 -3.33 10.58
C ARG A 147 -1.68 -3.47 9.14
N PRO A 148 -0.88 -3.11 8.11
CA PRO A 148 -1.31 -3.24 6.74
C PRO A 148 -1.69 -4.68 6.38
N ASN A 149 -2.58 -4.81 5.38
CA ASN A 149 -3.20 -6.05 4.94
C ASN A 149 -4.03 -6.79 6.02
N THR A 150 -4.34 -6.13 7.14
CA THR A 150 -5.20 -6.68 8.21
C THR A 150 -6.19 -5.63 8.68
N THR A 151 -7.15 -6.02 9.51
CA THR A 151 -8.07 -5.11 10.21
C THR A 151 -7.53 -4.68 11.58
N SER A 152 -6.36 -5.18 11.99
CA SER A 152 -5.79 -4.92 13.31
C SER A 152 -5.24 -3.49 13.37
N SER A 153 -5.72 -2.73 14.35
CA SER A 153 -5.15 -1.45 14.73
C SER A 153 -5.25 -1.24 16.23
N MET A 154 -4.42 -0.35 16.76
CA MET A 154 -4.45 0.07 18.15
C MET A 154 -3.99 1.52 18.27
N LEU A 155 -4.31 2.14 19.41
CA LEU A 155 -3.73 3.42 19.77
C LEU A 155 -2.45 3.21 20.59
N VAL A 156 -1.46 4.05 20.33
CA VAL A 156 -0.21 4.14 21.08
C VAL A 156 -0.05 5.57 21.57
N SER A 157 0.55 5.72 22.75
CA SER A 157 0.82 7.01 23.38
C SER A 157 2.16 7.62 22.99
N GLY A 158 2.99 6.87 22.28
CA GLY A 158 4.28 7.35 21.77
C GLY A 158 4.88 6.42 20.73
N VAL A 159 5.89 6.94 20.03
CA VAL A 159 6.71 6.21 19.06
C VAL A 159 8.17 6.43 19.44
N ASP A 160 8.89 5.34 19.68
CA ASP A 160 10.32 5.34 19.93
C ASP A 160 11.06 4.87 18.67
N LEU A 161 11.90 5.75 18.11
CA LEU A 161 12.69 5.51 16.91
C LEU A 161 14.15 5.15 17.21
N LYS A 162 14.58 5.16 18.48
CA LYS A 162 16.01 5.01 18.83
C LYS A 162 16.63 3.73 18.30
N ARG A 163 15.88 2.62 18.28
CA ARG A 163 16.38 1.31 17.79
C ARG A 163 16.55 1.24 16.27
N ALA A 164 15.97 2.18 15.54
CA ALA A 164 16.17 2.28 14.10
C ALA A 164 17.50 2.96 13.75
N GLU A 165 18.19 3.58 14.73
CA GLU A 165 19.51 4.23 14.57
C GLU A 165 19.52 5.20 13.38
N LEU A 166 18.60 6.16 13.41
CA LEU A 166 18.34 7.08 12.32
C LEU A 166 19.31 8.27 12.36
N ALA A 167 19.70 8.76 11.19
CA ALA A 167 20.31 10.08 11.08
C ALA A 167 19.27 11.18 11.38
N GLU A 168 19.72 12.35 11.83
CA GLU A 168 18.83 13.47 12.22
C GLU A 168 17.85 13.88 11.09
N GLU A 169 18.32 13.95 9.83
CA GLU A 169 17.44 14.20 8.67
C GLU A 169 16.32 13.14 8.56
N GLN A 170 16.64 11.88 8.83
CA GLN A 170 15.70 10.77 8.74
C GLN A 170 14.68 10.81 9.89
N GLU A 171 15.10 11.21 11.10
CA GLU A 171 14.21 11.42 12.23
C GLU A 171 13.21 12.56 11.99
N MET A 172 13.67 13.67 11.42
CA MET A 172 12.80 14.79 11.03
C MET A 172 11.77 14.33 9.99
N ARG A 173 12.20 13.61 8.95
CA ARG A 173 11.28 13.07 7.93
C ARG A 173 10.30 12.04 8.50
N ALA A 174 10.72 11.24 9.48
CA ALA A 174 9.85 10.29 10.15
C ALA A 174 8.78 11.00 10.98
N THR A 175 9.16 12.07 11.70
CA THR A 175 8.24 12.92 12.47
C THR A 175 7.21 13.60 11.57
N LEU A 176 7.65 14.16 10.43
CA LEU A 176 6.75 14.74 9.43
C LEU A 176 5.79 13.68 8.83
N ALA A 177 6.28 12.45 8.62
CA ALA A 177 5.43 11.37 8.11
C ALA A 177 4.35 10.97 9.12
N LEU A 178 4.62 10.99 10.43
CA LEU A 178 3.62 10.67 11.47
C LEU A 178 2.40 11.59 11.41
N VAL A 179 2.61 12.89 11.16
CA VAL A 179 1.52 13.89 11.10
C VAL A 179 0.84 13.96 9.73
N GLY A 180 1.50 13.53 8.66
CA GLY A 180 0.96 13.49 7.31
C GLY A 180 0.24 12.17 6.98
N ASP A 181 0.74 11.50 5.93
CA ASP A 181 0.20 10.23 5.42
C ASP A 181 0.55 9.01 6.29
N GLY A 182 1.15 9.20 7.46
CA GLY A 182 1.59 8.15 8.35
C GLY A 182 2.99 7.61 8.03
N LEU A 183 3.74 7.33 9.10
CA LEU A 183 5.04 6.67 9.06
C LEU A 183 4.87 5.16 9.00
N PHE A 184 5.49 4.52 8.01
CA PHE A 184 5.56 3.06 7.97
C PHE A 184 6.79 2.58 8.74
N ALA A 185 6.59 1.58 9.60
CA ALA A 185 7.65 1.03 10.43
C ALA A 185 7.44 -0.46 10.71
N ALA A 186 8.54 -1.19 10.88
CA ALA A 186 8.55 -2.54 11.45
C ALA A 186 8.92 -2.43 12.93
N GLY A 187 8.14 -3.07 13.79
CA GLY A 187 8.39 -3.02 15.23
C GLY A 187 7.34 -3.72 16.06
N ARG A 188 7.33 -3.37 17.35
CA ARG A 188 6.41 -3.91 18.34
C ARG A 188 5.99 -2.84 19.33
N THR A 189 4.82 -2.99 19.90
CA THR A 189 4.37 -2.18 21.03
C THR A 189 4.85 -2.77 22.34
N VAL A 190 5.25 -1.91 23.26
CA VAL A 190 5.59 -2.26 24.64
C VAL A 190 4.79 -1.37 25.59
N SER A 191 4.67 -1.81 26.84
CA SER A 191 4.09 -0.99 27.91
C SER A 191 5.03 0.20 28.19
N GLY A 192 4.45 1.39 28.27
CA GLY A 192 5.12 2.62 28.70
C GLY A 192 4.84 2.94 30.17
N ALA A 193 5.37 4.06 30.64
CA ALA A 193 5.06 4.60 31.96
C ALA A 193 3.55 4.90 32.09
N GLU A 194 3.04 4.85 33.32
CA GLU A 194 1.66 5.25 33.65
C GLU A 194 0.56 4.54 32.81
N GLY A 195 0.81 3.29 32.41
CA GLY A 195 -0.11 2.52 31.58
C GLY A 195 -0.13 2.92 30.10
N GLY A 196 0.81 3.78 29.68
CA GLY A 196 1.01 4.14 28.28
C GLY A 196 1.40 2.93 27.41
N ARG A 197 1.38 3.13 26.09
CA ARG A 197 1.80 2.13 25.11
C ARG A 197 2.71 2.79 24.09
N VAL A 198 3.96 2.36 24.02
CA VAL A 198 4.94 2.94 23.10
C VAL A 198 5.21 1.96 21.97
N PHE A 199 5.19 2.46 20.73
CA PHE A 199 5.65 1.67 19.58
C PHE A 199 7.16 1.79 19.43
N HIS A 200 7.89 0.69 19.65
CA HIS A 200 9.33 0.64 19.40
C HIS A 200 9.56 0.24 17.94
N ALA A 201 10.01 1.20 17.13
CA ALA A 201 10.38 0.96 15.74
C ALA A 201 11.79 0.40 15.65
N SER A 202 11.96 -0.70 14.91
CA SER A 202 13.26 -1.30 14.59
C SER A 202 13.76 -0.91 13.19
N ARG A 203 12.84 -0.60 12.28
CA ARG A 203 13.12 -0.07 10.95
C ARG A 203 11.98 0.81 10.52
N ILE A 204 12.27 1.89 9.81
CA ILE A 204 11.25 2.74 9.18
C ILE A 204 11.33 2.64 7.67
N TYR A 205 10.27 3.07 7.00
CA TYR A 205 10.17 3.07 5.54
C TYR A 205 9.77 4.47 5.09
N LEU A 206 10.67 5.13 4.37
CA LEU A 206 10.48 6.49 3.90
C LEU A 206 10.39 6.50 2.37
N ARG A 207 9.55 7.38 1.82
CA ARG A 207 9.55 7.67 0.38
C ARG A 207 10.92 8.21 -0.04
N GLY A 208 11.28 8.09 -1.32
CA GLY A 208 12.41 8.84 -1.87
C GLY A 208 12.24 10.35 -1.63
N ARG A 209 13.32 11.15 -1.69
CA ARG A 209 13.14 12.61 -1.80
C ARG A 209 12.34 12.86 -3.08
N GLN A 210 11.12 13.35 -2.94
CA GLN A 210 10.40 13.85 -4.10
C GLN A 210 11.09 15.16 -4.48
N PRO A 211 11.57 15.32 -5.72
CA PRO A 211 12.08 16.63 -6.15
C PRO A 211 10.96 17.67 -5.96
N PRO A 212 11.30 18.93 -5.61
CA PRO A 212 10.31 19.98 -5.63
C PRO A 212 9.70 20.04 -7.05
N GLY A 213 8.37 19.98 -7.12
CA GLY A 213 7.62 20.13 -8.37
C GLY A 213 7.58 21.58 -8.82
#